data_AF-A0A9D8RU21-F1
#
_entry.id   AF-A0A9D8RU21-F1
#
_cell.length_a   1.000
_cell.length_b   1.000
_cell.length_c   1.000
_cell.angle_alpha   90.00
_cell.angle_beta   90.00
_cell.angle_gamma   90.00
#
_symmetry.space_group_name_H-M   'P 1'
#
loop_
_entity.id
_entity.type
_entity.pdbx_description
1 polymer ?
#
loop_
_entity_poly.entity_id
_entity_poly.type
_entity_poly.pdbx_seq_one_letter_code
_entity_poly.pdbx_strand_id
1 'polypeptide(L)'
;MTNTNTENKAIEIKTEATESKYTLAYALEQIEKITNSTETISQALTTIANMRSEGTPCGGSADEMAKAAADVIRCRETTNQKLIEFYSKMVDDLKPRSETEKASRDEFMGWVRDCIGSAEAGMELPDFAKLWKSINS
;
A
#
# COMPACT_ATOMS: atom_id res chain seq x y z
N MET A 1 -60.86 -17.96 -3.66
CA MET A 1 -60.39 -18.66 -4.88
C MET A 1 -60.38 -17.59 -5.96
N THR A 2 -59.30 -17.16 -6.59
CA THR A 2 -57.94 -17.68 -6.77
C THR A 2 -57.03 -16.48 -7.13
N ASN A 3 -55.75 -16.63 -6.79
CA ASN A 3 -54.61 -15.84 -7.20
C ASN A 3 -54.57 -15.52 -8.71
N THR A 4 -53.99 -14.37 -9.06
CA THR A 4 -52.97 -14.32 -10.13
C THR A 4 -51.81 -13.44 -9.69
N ASN A 5 -50.70 -14.13 -9.48
CA ASN A 5 -49.37 -13.66 -9.16
C ASN A 5 -48.75 -13.05 -10.43
N THR A 6 -48.40 -11.75 -10.41
CA THR A 6 -47.60 -11.13 -11.47
C THR A 6 -46.16 -11.09 -11.01
N GLU A 7 -45.33 -11.72 -11.81
CA GLU A 7 -43.92 -12.04 -11.63
C GLU A 7 -43.07 -10.87 -11.11
N ASN A 8 -42.58 -10.99 -9.88
CA ASN A 8 -41.40 -10.26 -9.44
C ASN A 8 -40.17 -10.89 -10.10
N LYS A 9 -39.83 -10.37 -11.29
CA LYS A 9 -38.56 -10.64 -11.94
C LYS A 9 -37.44 -10.17 -11.01
N ALA A 10 -36.79 -11.13 -10.35
CA ALA A 10 -35.60 -10.88 -9.56
C ALA A 10 -34.58 -10.20 -10.48
N ILE A 11 -34.31 -8.93 -10.18
CA ILE A 11 -33.19 -8.21 -10.75
C ILE A 11 -31.98 -8.88 -10.12
N GLU A 12 -31.35 -9.80 -10.85
CA GLU A 12 -29.97 -10.19 -10.58
C GLU A 12 -29.13 -8.93 -10.74
N ILE A 13 -28.94 -8.23 -9.62
CA ILE A 13 -27.87 -7.24 -9.50
C ILE A 13 -26.60 -8.07 -9.59
N LYS A 14 -26.08 -8.17 -10.81
CA LYS A 14 -24.72 -8.61 -11.06
C LYS A 14 -23.84 -7.55 -10.41
N THR A 15 -23.58 -7.74 -9.12
CA THR A 15 -22.53 -7.01 -8.41
C THR A 15 -21.24 -7.47 -9.07
N GLU A 16 -20.84 -6.78 -10.12
CA GLU A 16 -19.45 -6.80 -10.55
C GLU A 16 -18.65 -6.52 -9.30
N ALA A 17 -17.95 -7.54 -8.81
CA ALA A 17 -16.98 -7.41 -7.75
C ALA A 17 -15.99 -6.38 -8.27
N THR A 18 -16.18 -5.13 -7.87
CA THR A 18 -15.15 -4.12 -7.93
C THR A 18 -14.00 -4.73 -7.15
N GLU A 19 -13.01 -5.29 -7.86
CA GLU A 19 -11.74 -5.70 -7.28
C GLU A 19 -11.35 -4.59 -6.33
N SER A 20 -11.39 -4.88 -5.04
CA SER A 20 -11.37 -3.84 -4.02
C SER A 20 -9.97 -3.24 -4.03
N LYS A 21 -9.84 -2.17 -4.81
CA LYS A 21 -8.72 -1.24 -4.75
C LYS A 21 -8.52 -0.93 -3.26
N TYR A 22 -7.26 -0.86 -2.82
CA TYR A 22 -6.89 -0.64 -1.42
C TYR A 22 -7.04 -1.86 -0.49
N THR A 23 -6.75 -3.06 -1.01
CA THR A 23 -6.49 -4.25 -0.16
C THR A 23 -5.00 -4.56 -0.08
N LEU A 24 -4.63 -5.34 0.94
CA LEU A 24 -3.27 -5.85 1.09
C LEU A 24 -2.84 -6.64 -0.16
N ALA A 25 -3.73 -7.51 -0.66
CA ALA A 25 -3.49 -8.28 -1.87
C ALA A 25 -3.24 -7.38 -3.09
N TYR A 26 -4.08 -6.35 -3.27
CA TYR A 26 -3.90 -5.37 -4.33
C TYR A 26 -2.56 -4.61 -4.22
N ALA A 27 -2.19 -4.14 -3.02
CA ALA A 27 -0.94 -3.41 -2.81
C ALA A 27 0.29 -4.27 -3.15
N LEU A 28 0.30 -5.54 -2.72
CA LEU A 28 1.36 -6.48 -3.06
C LEU A 28 1.44 -6.76 -4.56
N GLU A 29 0.29 -6.95 -5.21
CA GLU A 29 0.21 -7.16 -6.66
C GLU A 29 0.77 -5.96 -7.43
N GLN A 30 0.46 -4.72 -7.00
CA GLN A 30 1.01 -3.52 -7.65
C GLN A 30 2.53 -3.41 -7.48
N ILE A 31 3.07 -3.75 -6.31
CA ILE A 31 4.53 -3.78 -6.09
C ILE A 31 5.20 -4.80 -7.01
N GLU A 32 4.64 -6.00 -7.15
CA GLU A 32 5.15 -7.03 -8.05
C GLU A 32 5.11 -6.56 -9.52
N LYS A 33 4.00 -5.98 -9.95
CA LYS A 33 3.84 -5.41 -11.31
C LYS A 33 4.88 -4.33 -11.61
N ILE A 34 5.11 -3.40 -10.68
CA ILE A 34 6.10 -2.32 -10.86
C ILE A 34 7.51 -2.91 -10.95
N THR A 35 7.85 -3.83 -10.05
CA THR A 35 9.18 -4.46 -9.98
C THR A 35 9.51 -5.25 -11.24
N ASN A 36 8.52 -5.92 -11.82
CA ASN A 36 8.70 -6.72 -13.04
C ASN A 36 8.59 -5.91 -14.33
N SER A 37 8.22 -4.63 -14.27
CA SER A 37 8.03 -3.77 -15.45
C SER A 37 9.36 -3.23 -15.99
N THR A 38 10.10 -4.14 -16.64
CA THR A 38 11.41 -3.88 -17.29
C THR A 38 11.29 -3.47 -18.76
N GLU A 39 10.09 -3.60 -19.35
CA GLU A 39 9.86 -3.38 -20.78
C GLU A 39 10.28 -1.98 -21.25
N THR A 40 10.00 -0.95 -20.45
CA THR A 40 10.40 0.44 -20.78
C THR A 40 11.92 0.63 -20.82
N ILE A 41 12.67 -0.09 -19.99
CA ILE A 41 14.14 -0.03 -20.00
C ILE A 41 14.66 -0.70 -21.27
N SER A 42 14.14 -1.89 -21.60
CA SER A 42 14.50 -2.62 -22.82
C SER A 42 14.17 -1.84 -24.10
N GLN A 43 13.01 -1.18 -24.14
CA GLN A 43 12.61 -0.30 -25.23
C GLN A 43 13.55 0.91 -25.34
N ALA A 44 13.85 1.59 -24.24
CA ALA A 44 14.76 2.73 -24.26
C ALA A 44 16.18 2.34 -24.69
N LEU A 45 16.71 1.20 -24.21
CA LEU A 45 18.00 0.67 -24.65
C LEU A 45 18.00 0.31 -26.14
N THR A 46 16.92 -0.28 -26.65
CA THR A 46 16.76 -0.56 -28.08
C THR A 46 16.74 0.72 -28.91
N THR A 47 16.00 1.73 -28.43
CA THR A 47 15.94 3.05 -29.06
C THR A 47 17.31 3.71 -29.10
N ILE A 48 18.07 3.70 -27.99
CA ILE A 48 19.44 4.23 -27.93
C ILE A 48 20.38 3.43 -28.86
N ALA A 49 20.32 2.09 -28.85
CA ALA A 49 21.18 1.24 -29.67
C ALA A 49 20.92 1.43 -31.17
N ASN A 50 19.69 1.76 -31.57
CA ASN A 50 19.30 2.03 -32.94
C ASN A 50 19.51 3.48 -33.38
N MET A 51 19.92 4.39 -32.47
CA MET A 51 20.32 5.75 -32.83
C MET A 51 21.65 5.68 -33.59
N ARG A 52 21.58 5.56 -34.92
CA ARG A 52 22.74 5.78 -35.77
C ARG A 52 23.27 7.19 -35.56
N SER A 53 24.59 7.32 -35.47
CA SER A 53 25.33 8.58 -35.51
C SER A 53 25.29 9.23 -36.90
N GLU A 54 24.12 9.31 -37.52
CA GLU A 54 23.94 10.07 -38.75
C GLU A 54 23.48 11.47 -38.34
N GLY A 55 24.36 12.44 -38.59
CA GLY A 55 24.11 13.84 -38.30
C GLY A 55 22.79 14.26 -38.93
N THR A 56 21.79 14.51 -38.08
CA THR A 56 20.49 14.96 -38.54
C THR A 56 20.58 16.41 -39.03
N PRO A 57 19.86 16.80 -40.09
CA PRO A 57 19.85 18.18 -40.59
C PRO A 57 19.34 19.20 -39.54
N CYS A 58 18.60 18.72 -38.53
CA CYS A 58 18.05 19.50 -37.43
C CYS A 58 18.90 19.49 -36.15
N GLY A 59 20.14 19.00 -36.19
CA GLY A 59 21.14 19.30 -35.16
C GLY A 59 20.94 18.64 -33.79
N GLY A 60 20.23 17.52 -33.70
CA GLY A 60 20.26 16.69 -32.48
C GLY A 60 21.42 15.72 -32.56
N SER A 61 22.45 15.87 -31.69
CA SER A 61 23.52 14.87 -31.62
C SER A 61 22.99 13.56 -31.03
N ALA A 62 23.60 12.42 -31.38
CA ALA A 62 23.24 11.13 -30.78
C ALA A 62 23.35 11.15 -29.24
N ASP A 63 24.26 11.99 -28.72
CA ASP A 63 24.48 12.19 -27.29
C ASP A 63 23.31 12.91 -26.60
N GLU A 64 22.73 13.93 -27.25
CA GLU A 64 21.54 14.62 -26.74
C GLU A 64 20.32 13.70 -26.67
N MET A 65 20.15 12.84 -27.67
CA MET A 65 19.06 11.87 -27.67
C MET A 65 19.25 10.77 -26.62
N ALA A 66 20.48 10.28 -26.45
CA ALA A 66 20.82 9.33 -25.40
C ALA A 66 20.55 9.93 -24.01
N LYS A 67 20.90 11.21 -23.81
CA LYS A 67 20.62 11.94 -22.57
C LYS A 67 19.13 12.09 -22.32
N ALA A 68 18.35 12.46 -23.33
CA ALA A 68 16.90 12.56 -23.21
C ALA A 68 16.25 11.20 -22.85
N ALA A 69 16.70 10.11 -23.47
CA ALA A 69 16.24 8.77 -23.13
C ALA A 69 16.59 8.37 -21.68
N ALA A 70 17.82 8.68 -21.25
CA ALA A 70 18.26 8.44 -19.87
C ALA A 70 17.43 9.24 -18.85
N ASP A 71 17.07 10.49 -19.17
CA ASP A 71 16.24 11.34 -18.32
C ASP A 71 14.81 10.78 -18.18
N VAL A 72 14.21 10.28 -19.27
CA VAL A 72 12.90 9.62 -19.23
C VAL A 72 12.93 8.38 -18.33
N ILE A 73 13.95 7.53 -18.46
CA ILE A 73 14.12 6.35 -17.61
C ILE A 73 14.24 6.77 -16.14
N ARG A 74 15.06 7.79 -15.85
CA ARG A 74 15.27 8.27 -14.47
C ARG A 74 13.98 8.82 -13.84
N CYS A 75 13.22 9.61 -14.59
CA CYS A 75 11.92 10.13 -14.13
C CYS A 75 10.92 9.01 -13.86
N ARG A 76 10.88 7.99 -14.72
CA ARG A 76 10.03 6.80 -14.52
C ARG A 76 10.45 6.03 -13.28
N GLU A 77 11.74 5.78 -13.10
CA GLU A 77 12.24 5.04 -11.94
C GLU A 77 11.96 5.80 -10.63
N THR A 78 12.14 7.12 -10.64
CA THR A 78 11.75 7.97 -9.51
C THR A 78 10.26 7.85 -9.19
N THR A 79 9.41 7.73 -10.21
CA THR A 79 7.97 7.54 -10.03
C THR A 79 7.65 6.15 -9.47
N ASN A 80 8.30 5.10 -9.98
CA ASN A 80 8.16 3.73 -9.49
C ASN A 80 8.55 3.62 -8.02
N GLN A 81 9.67 4.24 -7.61
CA GLN A 81 10.10 4.28 -6.22
C GLN A 81 9.04 4.91 -5.31
N LYS A 82 8.47 6.05 -5.71
CA LYS A 82 7.37 6.69 -4.97
C LYS A 82 6.10 5.83 -4.89
N LEU A 83 5.78 5.09 -5.95
CA LEU A 83 4.65 4.16 -5.95
C LEU A 83 4.90 2.97 -5.02
N ILE A 84 6.11 2.40 -5.03
CA ILE A 84 6.50 1.32 -4.11
C ILE A 84 6.42 1.80 -2.67
N GLU A 85 6.92 3.00 -2.36
CA GLU A 85 6.80 3.60 -1.02
C GLU A 85 5.33 3.75 -0.61
N PHE A 86 4.48 4.25 -1.50
CA PHE A 86 3.05 4.37 -1.26
C PHE A 86 2.38 3.03 -0.94
N TYR A 87 2.62 2.00 -1.76
CA TYR A 87 2.04 0.67 -1.54
C TYR A 87 2.63 -0.03 -0.31
N SER A 88 3.92 0.19 0.00
CA SER A 88 4.54 -0.33 1.22
C SER A 88 3.90 0.26 2.47
N LYS A 89 3.64 1.58 2.47
CA LYS A 89 2.91 2.24 3.55
C LYS A 89 1.48 1.68 3.67
N MET A 90 0.80 1.48 2.55
CA MET A 90 -0.54 0.86 2.55
C MET A 90 -0.52 -0.56 3.12
N VAL A 91 0.51 -1.36 2.80
CA VAL A 91 0.71 -2.68 3.38
C VAL A 91 0.89 -2.59 4.90
N ASP A 92 1.67 -1.64 5.39
CA ASP A 92 1.89 -1.45 6.83
C ASP A 92 0.64 -0.95 7.57
N ASP A 93 -0.13 -0.05 6.94
CA ASP A 93 -1.41 0.43 7.49
C ASP A 93 -2.49 -0.67 7.53
N LEU A 94 -2.47 -1.60 6.57
CA LEU A 94 -3.43 -2.71 6.46
C LEU A 94 -3.02 -3.97 7.22
N LYS A 95 -1.73 -4.11 7.58
CA LYS A 95 -1.28 -5.22 8.42
C LYS A 95 -1.96 -5.10 9.79
N PRO A 96 -2.59 -6.17 10.29
CA PRO A 96 -3.11 -6.16 11.65
C PRO A 96 -1.98 -5.85 12.62
N ARG A 97 -2.21 -4.91 13.55
CA ARG A 97 -1.26 -4.56 14.61
C ARG A 97 -0.70 -5.85 15.22
N SER A 98 0.63 -5.97 15.18
CA SER A 98 1.34 -7.20 15.50
C SER A 98 0.97 -7.75 16.89
N GLU A 99 1.00 -9.07 17.04
CA GLU A 99 0.80 -9.75 18.33
C GLU A 99 1.78 -9.26 19.40
N THR A 100 2.95 -8.75 19.02
CA THR A 100 3.91 -8.07 19.90
C THR A 100 3.33 -6.85 20.63
N GLU A 101 2.43 -6.09 20.01
CA GLU A 101 1.77 -4.98 20.70
C GLU A 101 0.63 -5.43 21.62
N LYS A 102 -0.03 -6.54 21.29
CA LYS A 102 -1.02 -7.16 22.17
C LYS A 102 -0.34 -7.77 23.39
N ALA A 103 0.80 -8.43 23.19
CA ALA A 103 1.66 -8.93 24.25
C ALA A 103 2.16 -7.79 25.15
N SER A 104 2.62 -6.67 24.57
CA SER A 104 3.00 -5.47 25.34
C SER A 104 1.84 -4.90 26.17
N ARG A 105 0.62 -4.91 25.62
CA ARG A 105 -0.58 -4.46 26.36
C ARG A 105 -0.90 -5.42 27.49
N ASP A 106 -0.88 -6.73 27.24
CA ASP A 106 -1.23 -7.74 28.23
C ASP A 106 -0.19 -7.79 29.36
N GLU A 107 1.10 -7.65 29.05
CA GLU A 107 2.17 -7.46 30.03
C GLU A 107 1.98 -6.19 30.87
N PHE A 108 1.68 -5.06 30.22
CA PHE A 108 1.39 -3.81 30.92
C PHE A 108 0.18 -3.96 31.85
N MET A 109 -0.91 -4.56 31.37
CA MET A 109 -2.11 -4.79 32.17
C MET A 109 -1.89 -5.82 33.29
N GLY A 110 -0.99 -6.78 33.10
CA GLY A 110 -0.52 -7.70 34.13
C GLY A 110 0.23 -6.95 35.24
N TRP A 111 1.21 -6.13 34.86
CA TRP A 111 1.95 -5.29 35.80
C TRP A 111 1.04 -4.32 36.57
N VAL A 112 0.10 -3.67 35.88
CA VAL A 112 -0.91 -2.80 36.51
C VAL A 112 -1.71 -3.58 37.54
N ARG A 113 -2.16 -4.80 37.23
CA ARG A 113 -2.93 -5.65 38.16
C ARG A 113 -2.12 -6.03 39.39
N ASP A 114 -0.84 -6.32 39.24
CA ASP A 114 0.06 -6.67 40.35
C ASP A 114 0.29 -5.46 41.28
N CYS A 115 0.44 -4.25 40.71
CA CYS A 115 0.50 -3.02 41.49
C CYS A 115 -0.78 -2.76 42.29
N ILE A 116 -1.95 -3.02 41.71
CA ILE A 116 -3.25 -2.88 42.37
C ILE A 116 -3.45 -3.92 43.48
N GLY A 117 -3.08 -5.18 43.22
CA GLY A 117 -3.16 -6.25 44.21
C GLY A 117 -2.24 -6.01 45.42
N SER A 118 -1.22 -5.18 45.24
CA SER A 118 -0.30 -4.75 46.31
C SER A 118 -0.73 -3.45 47.01
N ALA A 119 -1.80 -2.80 46.56
CA ALA A 119 -2.27 -1.54 47.12
C ALA A 119 -3.25 -1.76 48.29
N GLU A 120 -3.13 -0.96 49.35
CA GLU A 120 -3.96 -1.05 50.55
C GLU A 120 -5.46 -0.83 50.25
N ALA A 121 -6.32 -1.58 50.95
CA ALA A 121 -7.76 -1.58 50.73
C ALA A 121 -8.37 -0.19 50.95
N GLY A 122 -8.88 0.43 49.88
CA GLY A 122 -9.60 1.71 49.93
C GLY A 122 -9.21 2.75 48.88
N MET A 123 -8.22 2.47 48.03
CA MET A 123 -7.79 3.39 46.97
C MET A 123 -8.68 3.27 45.72
N GLU A 124 -9.28 4.36 45.26
CA GLU A 124 -9.98 4.40 43.97
C GLU A 124 -8.99 4.16 42.83
N LEU A 125 -9.31 3.20 41.96
CA LEU A 125 -8.45 2.81 40.86
C LEU A 125 -8.57 3.78 39.68
N PRO A 126 -7.45 4.27 39.11
CA PRO A 126 -7.48 5.06 37.89
C PRO A 126 -8.11 4.30 36.72
N ASP A 127 -8.68 5.03 35.76
CA ASP A 127 -9.10 4.45 34.48
C ASP A 127 -7.87 4.08 33.64
N PHE A 128 -7.47 2.81 33.73
CA PHE A 128 -6.30 2.25 33.04
C PHE A 128 -6.43 2.28 31.52
N ALA A 129 -7.65 2.23 30.97
CA ALA A 129 -7.87 2.33 29.53
C ALA A 129 -7.55 3.75 29.03
N LYS A 130 -7.88 4.76 29.85
CA LYS A 130 -7.54 6.16 29.57
C LYS A 130 -6.04 6.43 29.73
N LEU A 131 -5.41 5.85 30.75
CA LEU A 131 -3.96 5.95 30.99
C LEU A 131 -3.14 5.34 29.83
N TRP A 132 -3.54 4.16 29.35
CA TRP A 132 -2.88 3.53 28.20
C TRP A 132 -2.99 4.38 26.93
N LYS A 133 -4.15 5.00 26.69
CA LYS A 133 -4.33 5.93 25.56
C LYS A 133 -3.44 7.18 25.69
N SER A 134 -3.19 7.66 26.90
CA SER A 134 -2.30 8.81 27.15
C SER A 134 -0.83 8.50 26.90
N ILE A 135 -0.38 7.25 27.07
CA ILE A 135 1.02 6.85 26.91
C ILE A 135 1.37 6.64 25.43
N ASN A 136 0.38 6.23 24.63
CA ASN A 136 0.56 5.85 23.21
C ASN A 136 -0.08 6.84 22.22
N SER A 137 -0.46 8.03 22.67
CA SER A 137 -0.94 9.13 21.83
C SER A 137 0.14 10.17 21.61
#